data_AF-A0A7V9F950-F1
#
_entry.id   AF-A0A7V9F950-F1
#
_cell.length_a   1.000
_cell.length_b   1.000
_cell.length_c   1.000
_cell.angle_alpha   90.00
_cell.angle_beta   90.00
_cell.angle_gamma   90.00
#
_symmetry.space_group_name_H-M   'P 1'
#
loop_
_entity.id
_entity.type
_entity.pdbx_description
1 polymer ?
#
loop_
_entity_poly.entity_id
_entity_poly.type
_entity_poly.pdbx_seq_one_letter_code
_entity_poly.pdbx_strand_id
1 'polypeptide(L)'
;MQAIHDQYRETQSLVVHVVEGLSPAQWDSRSSAPGAPLAFHVWHIAREADILHVLIHEATQQPCQQIWDRHGMGARWGFPGESLGLLQSGIGMDDVGAALLPWPDHNEIIAYLRQSFDAVNQAVAELRADQPQVVFTQHASAVFGGAGTVERAMMRAIANGNRHLGIIGWISTSLYADRYNQDPVIMMDGNHQYASASSAVADK
;
A
#
# COMPACT_ATOMS: atom_id res chain seq x y z
N MET A 1 2.53 21.94 8.39
CA MET A 1 2.59 21.23 7.11
C MET A 1 3.87 20.40 6.97
N GLN A 2 5.08 20.98 6.98
CA GLN A 2 6.35 20.24 6.72
C GLN A 2 6.47 18.87 7.39
N ALA A 3 6.28 18.77 8.72
CA ALA A 3 6.38 17.49 9.43
C ALA A 3 5.39 16.40 8.94
N ILE A 4 4.19 16.78 8.52
CA ILE A 4 3.21 15.85 7.94
C ILE A 4 3.67 15.39 6.55
N HIS A 5 4.26 16.29 5.77
CA HIS A 5 4.81 15.94 4.46
C HIS A 5 6.01 15.00 4.58
N ASP A 6 6.92 15.28 5.51
CA ASP A 6 8.07 14.41 5.79
C ASP A 6 7.60 13.01 6.23
N GLN A 7 6.63 12.93 7.15
CA GLN A 7 6.05 11.66 7.57
C GLN A 7 5.38 10.90 6.42
N TYR A 8 4.69 11.62 5.53
CA TYR A 8 4.09 11.01 4.34
C TYR A 8 5.14 10.43 3.40
N ARG A 9 6.25 11.15 3.16
CA ARG A 9 7.38 10.66 2.36
C ARG A 9 8.06 9.44 2.96
N GLU A 10 8.17 9.39 4.28
CA GLU A 10 8.68 8.20 4.98
C GLU A 10 7.78 6.98 4.76
N THR A 11 6.45 7.14 4.94
CA THR A 11 5.49 6.07 4.67
C THR A 11 5.55 5.62 3.20
N GLN A 12 5.62 6.55 2.25
CA GLN A 12 5.79 6.22 0.83
C GLN A 12 7.06 5.43 0.56
N SER A 13 8.18 5.85 1.16
CA SER A 13 9.49 5.17 1.00
C SER A 13 9.45 3.75 1.54
N LEU A 14 8.79 3.53 2.69
CA LEU A 14 8.59 2.19 3.26
C LEU A 14 7.70 1.32 2.37
N VAL A 15 6.60 1.86 1.85
CA VAL A 15 5.74 1.13 0.91
C VAL A 15 6.54 0.73 -0.33
N VAL A 16 7.23 1.67 -0.97
CA VAL A 16 8.05 1.39 -2.17
C VAL A 16 9.11 0.34 -1.87
N HIS A 17 9.85 0.48 -0.77
CA HIS A 17 10.87 -0.48 -0.37
C HIS A 17 10.32 -1.90 -0.21
N VAL A 18 9.17 -2.05 0.46
CA VAL A 18 8.55 -3.37 0.67
C VAL A 18 8.05 -3.95 -0.65
N VAL A 19 7.37 -3.17 -1.50
CA VAL A 19 6.78 -3.72 -2.74
C VAL A 19 7.84 -4.08 -3.78
N GLU A 20 8.96 -3.38 -3.83
CA GLU A 20 10.09 -3.74 -4.70
C GLU A 20 10.80 -5.02 -4.26
N GLY A 21 10.68 -5.38 -2.98
CA GLY A 21 11.18 -6.65 -2.47
C GLY A 21 10.28 -7.86 -2.78
N LEU A 22 9.08 -7.65 -3.32
CA LEU A 22 8.14 -8.73 -3.65
C LEU A 22 8.51 -9.37 -4.98
N SER A 23 8.63 -10.69 -4.99
CA SER A 23 8.76 -11.46 -6.23
C SER A 23 7.46 -11.43 -7.04
N PRO A 24 7.50 -11.57 -8.38
CA PRO A 24 6.29 -11.58 -9.22
C PRO A 24 5.22 -12.58 -8.75
N ALA A 25 5.62 -13.76 -8.30
CA ALA A 25 4.71 -14.80 -7.80
C ALA A 25 3.96 -14.41 -6.52
N GLN A 26 4.46 -13.44 -5.75
CA GLN A 26 3.78 -12.98 -4.54
C GLN A 26 2.62 -12.03 -4.86
N TRP A 27 2.56 -11.40 -6.03
CA TRP A 27 1.56 -10.37 -6.34
C TRP A 27 0.12 -10.90 -6.32
N ASP A 28 -0.09 -12.17 -6.65
CA ASP A 28 -1.39 -12.85 -6.60
C ASP A 28 -1.72 -13.43 -5.21
N SER A 29 -0.79 -13.35 -4.26
CA SER A 29 -0.96 -13.95 -2.94
C SER A 29 -1.93 -13.16 -2.05
N ARG A 30 -2.60 -13.88 -1.15
CA ARG A 30 -3.61 -13.35 -0.20
C ARG A 30 -3.51 -14.07 1.14
N SER A 31 -3.92 -13.40 2.23
CA SER A 31 -3.84 -13.95 3.59
C SER A 31 -4.80 -15.11 3.85
N SER A 32 -5.93 -15.12 3.12
CA SER A 32 -6.96 -16.15 3.19
C SER A 32 -7.82 -16.06 1.93
N ALA A 33 -8.48 -17.16 1.55
CA ALA A 33 -9.55 -17.11 0.56
C ALA A 33 -10.92 -17.12 1.28
N PRO A 34 -11.84 -16.19 0.95
CA PRO A 34 -11.65 -15.03 0.07
C PRO A 34 -10.79 -13.95 0.74
N GLY A 35 -10.04 -13.20 -0.07
CA GLY A 35 -9.18 -12.09 0.37
C GLY A 35 -8.56 -11.40 -0.84
N ALA A 36 -8.43 -10.07 -0.80
CA ALA A 36 -7.80 -9.31 -1.87
C ALA A 36 -6.30 -9.69 -2.05
N PRO A 37 -5.80 -9.72 -3.29
CA PRO A 37 -4.40 -10.04 -3.57
C PRO A 37 -3.47 -8.88 -3.18
N LEU A 38 -2.18 -9.16 -3.04
CA LEU A 38 -1.14 -8.13 -2.81
C LEU A 38 -1.21 -7.01 -3.87
N ALA A 39 -1.41 -7.36 -5.15
CA ALA A 39 -1.58 -6.41 -6.24
C ALA A 39 -2.67 -5.37 -5.97
N PHE A 40 -3.81 -5.79 -5.39
CA PHE A 40 -4.90 -4.89 -5.03
C PHE A 40 -4.48 -3.86 -4.00
N HIS A 41 -3.78 -4.26 -2.94
CA HIS A 41 -3.37 -3.34 -1.90
C HIS A 41 -2.37 -2.30 -2.41
N VAL A 42 -1.43 -2.70 -3.25
CA VAL A 42 -0.47 -1.77 -3.85
C VAL A 42 -1.18 -0.79 -4.80
N TRP A 43 -2.04 -1.31 -5.67
CA TRP A 43 -2.84 -0.49 -6.58
C TRP A 43 -3.75 0.49 -5.83
N HIS A 44 -4.41 0.04 -4.76
CA HIS A 44 -5.30 0.88 -3.95
C HIS A 44 -4.55 2.06 -3.32
N ILE A 45 -3.36 1.82 -2.75
CA ILE A 45 -2.51 2.90 -2.23
C ILE A 45 -2.15 3.90 -3.34
N ALA A 46 -1.80 3.40 -4.53
CA ALA A 46 -1.48 4.25 -5.68
C ALA A 46 -2.69 5.09 -6.13
N ARG A 47 -3.89 4.49 -6.21
CA ARG A 47 -5.14 5.19 -6.55
C ARG A 47 -5.48 6.28 -5.54
N GLU A 48 -5.31 6.04 -4.25
CA GLU A 48 -5.56 7.09 -3.26
C GLU A 48 -4.57 8.24 -3.38
N ALA A 49 -3.29 7.96 -3.64
CA ALA A 49 -2.30 9.01 -3.90
C ALA A 49 -2.63 9.82 -5.17
N ASP A 50 -3.06 9.15 -6.24
CA ASP A 50 -3.50 9.77 -7.49
C ASP A 50 -4.77 10.65 -7.33
N ILE A 51 -5.64 10.29 -6.39
CA ILE A 51 -6.78 11.14 -6.04
C ILE A 51 -6.31 12.32 -5.18
N LEU A 52 -5.40 12.08 -4.23
CA LEU A 52 -4.90 13.11 -3.33
C LEU A 52 -4.20 14.26 -4.04
N HIS A 53 -3.35 14.00 -5.06
CA HIS A 53 -2.66 15.10 -5.74
C HIS A 53 -3.64 15.97 -6.52
N VAL A 54 -4.68 15.38 -7.14
CA VAL A 54 -5.75 16.16 -7.80
C VAL A 54 -6.48 17.01 -6.78
N LEU A 55 -6.81 16.46 -5.62
CA LEU A 55 -7.49 17.23 -4.57
C LEU A 55 -6.69 18.45 -4.13
N ILE A 56 -5.38 18.30 -3.94
CA ILE A 56 -4.49 19.41 -3.58
C ILE A 56 -4.53 20.50 -4.67
N HIS A 57 -4.52 20.12 -5.95
CA HIS A 57 -4.63 21.08 -7.06
C HIS A 57 -6.02 21.74 -7.12
N GLU A 58 -7.11 20.98 -7.00
CA GLU A 58 -8.47 21.53 -6.98
C GLU A 58 -8.64 22.57 -5.87
N ALA A 59 -8.11 22.27 -4.70
CA ALA A 59 -8.23 23.14 -3.55
C ALA A 59 -7.34 24.40 -3.67
N THR A 60 -6.32 24.37 -4.53
CA THR A 60 -5.55 25.55 -4.95
C THR A 60 -6.07 26.18 -6.26
N GLN A 61 -7.24 25.75 -6.75
CA GLN A 61 -7.87 26.20 -8.00
C GLN A 61 -6.98 26.01 -9.25
N GLN A 62 -6.12 25.00 -9.22
CA GLN A 62 -5.29 24.61 -10.35
C GLN A 62 -5.92 23.42 -11.08
N PRO A 63 -6.03 23.47 -12.42
CA PRO A 63 -6.55 22.35 -13.19
C PRO A 63 -5.57 21.18 -13.08
N CYS A 64 -6.08 20.02 -12.67
CA CYS A 64 -5.31 18.80 -12.62
C CYS A 64 -6.21 17.62 -12.96
N GLN A 65 -5.60 16.58 -13.51
CA GLN A 65 -6.28 15.33 -13.84
C GLN A 65 -5.51 14.19 -13.19
N GLN A 66 -6.25 13.17 -12.77
CA GLN A 66 -5.70 11.92 -12.28
C GLN A 66 -4.80 11.28 -13.35
N ILE A 67 -3.66 10.74 -12.95
CA ILE A 67 -2.75 9.96 -13.80
C ILE A 67 -3.53 8.77 -14.38
N TRP A 68 -4.39 8.16 -13.57
CA TRP A 68 -5.31 7.10 -13.97
C TRP A 68 -6.10 7.45 -15.23
N ASP A 69 -6.76 8.60 -15.24
CA ASP A 69 -7.61 9.05 -16.36
C ASP A 69 -6.75 9.55 -17.52
N ARG A 70 -5.70 10.33 -17.23
CA ARG A 70 -4.79 10.89 -18.25
C ARG A 70 -4.18 9.80 -19.14
N HIS A 71 -3.83 8.67 -18.54
CA HIS A 71 -3.20 7.55 -19.24
C HIS A 71 -4.17 6.42 -19.59
N GLY A 72 -5.46 6.56 -19.30
CA GLY A 72 -6.47 5.52 -19.55
C GLY A 72 -6.11 4.18 -18.90
N MET A 73 -5.55 4.20 -17.68
CA MET A 73 -4.96 3.03 -17.03
C MET A 73 -5.95 1.88 -16.89
N GLY A 74 -7.20 2.17 -16.48
CA GLY A 74 -8.24 1.15 -16.35
C GLY A 74 -8.49 0.38 -17.66
N ALA A 75 -8.56 1.08 -18.80
CA ALA A 75 -8.73 0.44 -20.09
C ALA A 75 -7.46 -0.34 -20.51
N ARG A 76 -6.27 0.21 -20.27
CA ARG A 76 -4.99 -0.44 -20.59
C ARG A 76 -4.79 -1.74 -19.83
N TRP A 77 -5.20 -1.77 -18.57
CA TRP A 77 -5.11 -2.97 -17.73
C TRP A 77 -6.32 -3.90 -17.89
N GLY A 78 -7.31 -3.53 -18.71
CA GLY A 78 -8.50 -4.36 -18.96
C GLY A 78 -9.49 -4.41 -17.79
N PHE A 79 -9.46 -3.42 -16.89
CA PHE A 79 -10.36 -3.37 -15.75
C PHE A 79 -11.80 -3.03 -16.16
N PRO A 80 -12.82 -3.65 -15.54
CA PRO A 80 -14.21 -3.31 -15.76
C PRO A 80 -14.52 -1.96 -15.08
N GLY A 81 -14.62 -0.88 -15.89
CA GLY A 81 -14.63 0.50 -15.38
C GLY A 81 -15.68 0.82 -14.31
N GLU A 82 -16.89 0.25 -14.37
CA GLU A 82 -17.97 0.53 -13.41
C GLU A 82 -17.87 -0.26 -12.09
N SER A 83 -16.95 -1.23 -11.99
CA SER A 83 -16.90 -2.18 -10.86
C SER A 83 -15.69 -2.00 -9.94
N LEU A 84 -14.98 -0.88 -10.06
CA LEU A 84 -13.75 -0.60 -9.29
C LEU A 84 -14.00 0.17 -7.97
N GLY A 85 -15.25 0.23 -7.50
CA GLY A 85 -15.60 0.95 -6.28
C GLY A 85 -15.60 2.48 -6.43
N LEU A 86 -15.67 3.17 -5.28
CA LEU A 86 -15.78 4.64 -5.23
C LEU A 86 -14.59 5.30 -5.94
N LEU A 87 -14.86 6.19 -6.90
CA LEU A 87 -13.85 6.87 -7.74
C LEU A 87 -12.83 5.90 -8.39
N GLN A 88 -13.24 4.66 -8.67
CA GLN A 88 -12.38 3.63 -9.24
C GLN A 88 -11.10 3.41 -8.41
N SER A 89 -11.23 3.43 -7.08
CA SER A 89 -10.11 3.31 -6.14
C SER A 89 -10.04 1.96 -5.42
N GLY A 90 -11.02 1.08 -5.59
CA GLY A 90 -11.18 -0.16 -4.84
C GLY A 90 -11.98 0.01 -3.54
N ILE A 91 -12.31 1.25 -3.12
CA ILE A 91 -13.14 1.48 -1.94
C ILE A 91 -14.55 0.90 -2.17
N GLY A 92 -14.93 -0.02 -1.28
CA GLY A 92 -16.22 -0.71 -1.36
C GLY A 92 -16.24 -1.89 -2.34
N MET A 93 -15.11 -2.22 -2.97
CA MET A 93 -14.96 -3.45 -3.75
C MET A 93 -14.83 -4.65 -2.81
N ASP A 94 -15.49 -5.77 -3.15
CA ASP A 94 -15.35 -7.01 -2.39
C ASP A 94 -14.07 -7.78 -2.77
N ASP A 95 -13.63 -8.67 -1.87
CA ASP A 95 -12.40 -9.44 -2.03
C ASP A 95 -12.40 -10.35 -3.26
N VAL A 96 -13.57 -10.86 -3.67
CA VAL A 96 -13.69 -11.73 -4.84
C VAL A 96 -13.52 -10.92 -6.12
N GLY A 97 -14.18 -9.76 -6.20
CA GLY A 97 -14.02 -8.81 -7.28
C GLY A 97 -12.57 -8.35 -7.42
N ALA A 98 -11.92 -7.98 -6.31
CA ALA A 98 -10.51 -7.59 -6.31
C ALA A 98 -9.58 -8.73 -6.80
N ALA A 99 -9.86 -9.98 -6.41
CA ALA A 99 -9.07 -11.13 -6.83
C ALA A 99 -9.27 -11.53 -8.31
N LEU A 100 -10.36 -11.09 -8.95
CA LEU A 100 -10.67 -11.39 -10.34
C LEU A 100 -10.23 -10.30 -11.32
N LEU A 101 -9.67 -9.19 -10.84
CA LEU A 101 -9.16 -8.15 -11.72
C LEU A 101 -7.98 -8.67 -12.56
N PRO A 102 -7.90 -8.29 -13.85
CA PRO A 102 -6.78 -8.65 -14.71
C PRO A 102 -5.56 -7.78 -14.38
N TRP A 103 -4.91 -8.06 -13.24
CA TRP A 103 -3.76 -7.29 -12.77
C TRP A 103 -2.65 -7.25 -13.84
N PRO A 104 -2.09 -6.06 -14.13
CA PRO A 104 -0.98 -5.93 -15.07
C PRO A 104 0.32 -6.48 -14.46
N ASP A 105 1.43 -6.40 -15.20
CA ASP A 105 2.74 -6.73 -14.64
C ASP A 105 3.05 -5.88 -13.40
N HIS A 106 3.67 -6.50 -12.40
CA HIS A 106 4.05 -5.85 -11.15
C HIS A 106 4.84 -4.56 -11.35
N ASN A 107 5.74 -4.50 -12.35
CA ASN A 107 6.51 -3.29 -12.61
C ASN A 107 5.63 -2.13 -13.07
N GLU A 108 4.52 -2.41 -13.77
CA GLU A 108 3.55 -1.37 -14.15
C GLU A 108 2.85 -0.79 -12.92
N ILE A 109 2.48 -1.64 -11.96
CA ILE A 109 1.83 -1.18 -10.71
C ILE A 109 2.81 -0.37 -9.87
N ILE A 110 4.07 -0.83 -9.74
CA ILE A 110 5.12 -0.10 -9.01
C ILE A 110 5.40 1.25 -9.68
N ALA A 111 5.50 1.28 -11.02
CA ALA A 111 5.70 2.52 -11.76
C ALA A 111 4.55 3.51 -11.53
N TYR A 112 3.31 3.02 -11.59
CA TYR A 112 2.12 3.83 -11.30
C TYR A 112 2.13 4.36 -9.86
N LEU A 113 2.42 3.50 -8.87
CA LEU A 113 2.55 3.88 -7.46
C LEU A 113 3.56 5.02 -7.27
N ARG A 114 4.75 4.90 -7.84
CA ARG A 114 5.81 5.92 -7.75
C ARG A 114 5.36 7.23 -8.38
N GLN A 115 4.76 7.17 -9.56
CA GLN A 115 4.27 8.36 -10.26
C GLN A 115 3.20 9.08 -9.44
N SER A 116 2.27 8.35 -8.81
CA SER A 116 1.25 8.94 -7.93
C SER A 116 1.86 9.55 -6.67
N PHE A 117 2.85 8.90 -6.06
CA PHE A 117 3.57 9.44 -4.91
C PHE A 117 4.34 10.72 -5.23
N ASP A 118 5.04 10.74 -6.36
CA ASP A 118 5.76 11.92 -6.84
C ASP A 118 4.80 13.08 -7.13
N ALA A 119 3.64 12.80 -7.73
CA ALA A 119 2.62 13.81 -8.00
C ALA A 119 2.09 14.47 -6.71
N VAL A 120 1.84 13.69 -5.65
CA VAL A 120 1.46 14.27 -4.34
C VAL A 120 2.59 15.11 -3.78
N ASN A 121 3.84 14.62 -3.82
CA ASN A 121 4.98 15.34 -3.28
C ASN A 121 5.21 16.68 -3.98
N GLN A 122 5.06 16.71 -5.30
CA GLN A 122 5.12 17.94 -6.07
C GLN A 122 3.96 18.88 -5.69
N ALA A 123 2.73 18.38 -5.65
CA ALA A 123 1.56 19.18 -5.30
C ALA A 123 1.69 19.83 -3.91
N VAL A 124 2.24 19.10 -2.93
CA VAL A 124 2.49 19.63 -1.58
C VAL A 124 3.63 20.65 -1.56
N ALA A 125 4.70 20.43 -2.33
CA ALA A 125 5.83 21.37 -2.39
C ALA A 125 5.45 22.72 -3.01
N GLU A 126 4.42 22.74 -3.86
CA GLU A 126 3.88 23.95 -4.48
C GLU A 126 2.93 24.74 -3.54
N LEU A 127 2.50 24.14 -2.43
CA LEU A 127 1.71 24.83 -1.41
C LEU A 127 2.56 25.90 -0.71
N ARG A 128 2.18 27.16 -0.89
CA ARG A 128 2.87 28.27 -0.24
C ARG A 128 2.47 28.37 1.23
N ALA A 129 3.44 28.67 2.10
CA ALA A 129 3.21 28.82 3.53
C ALA A 129 2.26 29.99 3.91
N ASP A 130 2.04 30.94 3.00
CA ASP A 130 1.16 32.10 3.18
C ASP A 130 -0.28 31.87 2.69
N GLN A 131 -0.61 30.70 2.15
CA GLN A 131 -1.97 30.40 1.74
C GLN A 131 -2.86 30.06 2.95
N PRO A 132 -4.10 30.57 3.00
CA PRO A 132 -5.06 30.14 4.01
C PRO A 132 -5.28 28.63 3.91
N GLN A 133 -5.65 27.99 5.03
CA GLN A 133 -5.89 26.54 5.06
C GLN A 133 -6.75 26.12 3.87
N VAL A 134 -6.18 25.25 3.05
CA VAL A 134 -6.77 24.79 1.81
C VAL A 134 -7.82 23.75 2.16
N VAL A 135 -9.11 24.12 2.02
CA VAL A 135 -10.26 23.30 2.42
C VAL A 135 -10.88 22.61 1.19
N PHE A 136 -11.03 21.30 1.27
CA PHE A 136 -11.76 20.50 0.29
C PHE A 136 -13.27 20.58 0.54
N THR A 137 -14.05 20.57 -0.54
CA THR A 137 -15.50 20.35 -0.46
C THR A 137 -15.81 18.86 -0.28
N GLN A 138 -17.00 18.55 0.24
CA GLN A 138 -17.40 17.20 0.64
C GLN A 138 -17.38 16.17 -0.52
N HIS A 139 -17.69 16.60 -1.75
CA HIS A 139 -17.75 15.71 -2.91
C HIS A 139 -16.35 15.30 -3.38
N ALA A 140 -15.41 16.24 -3.42
CA ALA A 140 -14.04 16.01 -3.86
C ALA A 140 -13.31 15.03 -2.92
N SER A 141 -13.59 15.12 -1.62
CA SER A 141 -12.84 14.42 -0.57
C SER A 141 -13.55 13.17 -0.02
N ALA A 142 -14.50 12.58 -0.74
CA ALA A 142 -15.27 11.42 -0.24
C ALA A 142 -14.38 10.24 0.22
N VAL A 143 -13.31 9.97 -0.52
CA VAL A 143 -12.26 8.98 -0.19
C VAL A 143 -11.57 9.31 1.15
N PHE A 144 -11.41 10.60 1.44
CA PHE A 144 -10.77 11.10 2.66
C PHE A 144 -11.78 11.52 3.74
N GLY A 145 -13.03 11.04 3.66
CA GLY A 145 -14.06 11.25 4.69
C GLY A 145 -14.75 12.61 4.63
N GLY A 146 -14.83 13.21 3.45
CA GLY A 146 -15.53 14.46 3.19
C GLY A 146 -14.71 15.70 3.56
N ALA A 147 -15.42 16.84 3.64
CA ALA A 147 -14.80 18.17 3.73
C ALA A 147 -13.73 18.24 4.84
N GLY A 148 -12.60 18.87 4.53
CA GLY A 148 -11.45 18.92 5.42
C GLY A 148 -10.29 19.69 4.82
N THR A 149 -9.14 19.70 5.48
CA THR A 149 -7.94 20.40 5.00
C THR A 149 -6.96 19.44 4.33
N VAL A 150 -6.01 19.96 3.54
CA VAL A 150 -4.88 19.19 2.99
C VAL A 150 -4.17 18.38 4.07
N GLU A 151 -3.88 18.98 5.24
CA GLU A 151 -3.25 18.29 6.36
C GLU A 151 -4.05 17.06 6.80
N ARG A 152 -5.38 17.20 6.90
CA ARG A 152 -6.25 16.09 7.30
C ARG A 152 -6.27 14.98 6.25
N ALA A 153 -6.33 15.31 4.97
CA ALA A 153 -6.27 14.32 3.90
C ALA A 153 -4.91 13.60 3.89
N MET A 154 -3.81 14.32 4.08
CA MET A 154 -2.47 13.72 4.18
C MET A 154 -2.33 12.80 5.40
N MET A 155 -2.82 13.21 6.58
CA MET A 155 -2.83 12.32 7.75
C MET A 155 -3.66 11.05 7.50
N ARG A 156 -4.76 11.14 6.76
CA ARG A 156 -5.54 9.97 6.35
C ARG A 156 -4.80 9.09 5.36
N ALA A 157 -4.10 9.68 4.39
CA ALA A 157 -3.27 8.95 3.43
C ALA A 157 -2.11 8.23 4.14
N ILE A 158 -1.49 8.84 5.14
CA ILE A 158 -0.48 8.20 6.01
C ILE A 158 -1.10 7.00 6.74
N ALA A 159 -2.24 7.19 7.39
CA ALA A 159 -2.92 6.13 8.12
C ALA A 159 -3.34 4.97 7.20
N ASN A 160 -3.86 5.26 6.01
CA ASN A 160 -4.23 4.24 5.04
C ASN A 160 -3.01 3.51 4.48
N GLY A 161 -1.95 4.24 4.11
CA GLY A 161 -0.68 3.66 3.68
C GLY A 161 -0.09 2.70 4.73
N ASN A 162 -0.06 3.11 6.00
CA ASN A 162 0.43 2.26 7.10
C ASN A 162 -0.47 1.02 7.32
N ARG A 163 -1.79 1.16 7.19
CA ARG A 163 -2.71 0.02 7.27
C ARG A 163 -2.41 -1.01 6.19
N HIS A 164 -2.29 -0.57 4.93
CA HIS A 164 -2.02 -1.47 3.82
C HIS A 164 -0.60 -2.02 3.85
N LEU A 165 0.38 -1.27 4.33
CA LEU A 165 1.73 -1.77 4.58
C LEU A 165 1.73 -2.94 5.58
N GLY A 166 0.95 -2.85 6.65
CA GLY A 166 0.77 -3.94 7.62
C GLY A 166 0.18 -5.20 6.97
N ILE A 167 -0.82 -5.04 6.11
CA ILE A 167 -1.44 -6.16 5.37
C ILE A 167 -0.44 -6.78 4.38
N ILE A 168 0.28 -5.95 3.62
CA ILE A 168 1.31 -6.40 2.68
C ILE A 168 2.40 -7.19 3.41
N GLY A 169 2.88 -6.65 4.54
CA GLY A 169 3.85 -7.30 5.41
C GLY A 169 3.37 -8.66 5.92
N TRP A 170 2.12 -8.74 6.41
CA TRP A 170 1.51 -9.98 6.84
C TRP A 170 1.44 -11.03 5.72
N ILE A 171 0.85 -10.68 4.57
CA ILE A 171 0.72 -11.62 3.44
C ILE A 171 2.09 -12.09 2.98
N SER A 172 3.04 -11.18 2.81
CA SER A 172 4.39 -11.53 2.34
C SER A 172 5.12 -12.48 3.29
N THR A 173 4.99 -12.29 4.61
CA THR A 173 5.68 -13.10 5.64
C THR A 173 5.00 -14.43 5.92
N SER A 174 3.67 -14.51 5.89
CA SER A 174 2.94 -15.79 6.03
C SER A 174 3.35 -16.79 4.94
N LEU A 175 3.61 -16.31 3.72
CA LEU A 175 4.13 -17.15 2.63
C LEU A 175 5.53 -17.70 2.89
N TYR A 176 6.38 -16.96 3.61
CA TYR A 176 7.69 -17.46 4.03
C TYR A 176 7.54 -18.54 5.10
N ALA A 177 6.68 -18.32 6.11
CA ALA A 177 6.46 -19.28 7.19
C ALA A 177 5.90 -20.62 6.66
N ASP A 178 4.99 -20.59 5.69
CA ASP A 178 4.43 -21.80 5.09
C ASP A 178 5.47 -22.60 4.30
N ARG A 179 6.44 -21.95 3.63
CA ARG A 179 7.55 -22.66 2.96
C ARG A 179 8.47 -23.38 3.95
N TYR A 180 8.74 -22.80 5.11
CA TYR A 180 9.56 -23.45 6.14
C TYR A 180 8.84 -24.63 6.80
N ASN A 181 7.50 -24.64 6.80
CA ASN A 181 6.72 -25.71 7.42
C ASN A 181 6.43 -26.88 6.45
N GLN A 182 6.68 -26.72 5.15
CA GLN A 182 6.47 -27.77 4.14
C GLN A 182 7.74 -28.56 3.77
N ASP A 183 8.94 -28.09 4.16
CA ASP A 183 10.20 -28.83 4.00
C ASP A 183 10.99 -28.90 5.33
N PRO A 184 10.82 -29.95 6.16
CA PRO A 184 11.57 -30.10 7.41
C PRO A 184 13.04 -30.51 7.22
N VAL A 185 13.61 -30.45 6.01
CA VAL A 185 14.93 -31.02 5.70
C VAL A 185 16.01 -29.96 5.49
N ILE A 186 16.09 -28.93 6.33
CA ILE A 186 17.36 -28.23 6.54
C ILE A 186 17.43 -27.81 8.00
N MET A 187 18.30 -28.48 8.77
CA MET A 187 18.98 -28.09 10.01
C MET A 187 19.00 -29.22 11.06
N MET A 188 19.79 -30.26 10.81
CA MET A 188 20.52 -30.96 11.88
C MET A 188 21.87 -31.45 11.34
N ASP A 189 22.75 -30.50 11.05
CA ASP A 189 24.20 -30.70 11.23
C ASP A 189 24.68 -29.59 12.17
N GLY A 190 24.32 -29.77 13.44
CA GLY A 190 24.63 -28.86 14.54
C GLY A 190 25.06 -29.70 15.73
N ASN A 191 26.28 -30.20 15.65
CA ASN A 191 26.95 -31.00 16.67
C ASN A 191 27.07 -30.19 17.98
N HIS A 192 26.10 -30.32 18.88
CA HIS A 192 26.23 -29.93 20.28
C HIS A 192 25.94 -31.14 21.17
N GLN A 193 27.02 -31.85 21.49
CA GLN A 193 27.09 -32.74 22.64
C GLN A 193 26.72 -31.94 23.90
N TYR A 194 25.52 -32.17 24.44
CA TYR A 194 25.28 -31.94 25.85
C TYR A 194 25.92 -33.09 26.62
N ALA A 195 27.09 -32.82 27.19
CA ALA A 195 27.69 -33.70 28.18
C ALA A 195 26.74 -33.83 29.38
N SER A 196 26.34 -35.07 29.66
CA SER A 196 25.64 -35.47 30.87
C SER A 196 26.59 -35.35 32.07
N ALA A 197 26.42 -34.31 32.87
CA ALA A 197 26.99 -34.27 34.21
C ALA A 197 26.12 -35.12 35.14
N SER A 198 26.58 -36.35 35.33
CA SER A 198 26.25 -37.21 36.46
C SER A 198 26.52 -36.50 37.80
N SER A 199 25.55 -36.52 38.70
CA SER A 199 25.83 -36.58 40.13
C SER A 199 24.87 -37.57 40.77
N ALA A 200 25.32 -38.82 40.84
CA ALA A 200 24.87 -39.74 41.87
C ALA A 200 25.29 -39.18 43.23
N VAL A 201 24.34 -39.02 44.14
CA VAL A 201 24.59 -38.93 45.58
C VAL A 201 23.91 -40.14 46.18
N ALA A 202 24.71 -41.07 46.71
CA ALA A 202 24.27 -42.10 47.64
C ALA A 202 25.19 -42.07 48.86
N ASP A 203 24.53 -42.12 50.02
CA ASP A 203 24.93 -42.60 51.34
C ASP A 203 25.85 -41.78 52.26
N LYS A 204 25.22 -41.27 53.33
CA LYS A 204 25.53 -41.65 54.72
C LYS A 204 24.24 -41.82 55.52
#